data_AF-A0A2A2T743-F1
#
_entry.id   AF-A0A2A2T743-F1
#
_cell.length_a   1.000
_cell.length_b   1.000
_cell.length_c   1.000
_cell.angle_alpha   90.00
_cell.angle_beta   90.00
_cell.angle_gamma   90.00
#
_symmetry.space_group_name_H-M   'P 1'
#
loop_
_entity.id
_entity.type
_entity.pdbx_description
1 polymer ?
#
loop_
_entity_poly.entity_id
_entity_poly.type
_entity_poly.pdbx_seq_one_letter_code
_entity_poly.pdbx_strand_id
1 'polypeptide(L)'
;MMDVDALTAHIRAQLHQDPTPAQIAAHFGVNRFALSRWFRAETGLSLRDYIAALKIEQGIAPLVQGQPVIASQLEAGHASAATYAHRFRAHTGQSPRDYRAQAATFSATLRQALHDGRARVLPYHGFDPAAHPQTHTLNVEIQGEGLAPLVFVGLFPEPIPRGVPVLGRALFHTRRFVIDHIPDGRYHLLGCEMRPSLNPLDFFRLNHCLRALHPEPIAFPLPAPQTLDLAFRPLRPSDPPITVNMPKLLFDYLRQRNP
;
A
#
# COMPACT_ATOMS: atom_id res chain seq x y z
N MET A 1 -25.60 2.11 14.95
CA MET A 1 -24.33 2.82 14.73
C MET A 1 -23.75 2.31 13.41
N MET A 2 -23.30 3.18 12.50
CA MET A 2 -22.68 2.71 11.25
C MET A 2 -21.37 1.98 11.59
N ASP A 3 -21.13 0.83 10.98
CA ASP A 3 -19.91 0.05 11.12
C ASP A 3 -19.06 0.22 9.84
N VAL A 4 -17.80 0.62 10.02
CA VAL A 4 -16.86 0.86 8.91
C VAL A 4 -16.51 -0.41 8.17
N ASP A 5 -16.43 -1.56 8.85
CA ASP A 5 -16.14 -2.83 8.21
C ASP A 5 -17.33 -3.29 7.36
N ALA A 6 -18.55 -3.18 7.86
CA ALA A 6 -19.76 -3.47 7.09
C ALA A 6 -19.89 -2.57 5.84
N LEU A 7 -19.63 -1.27 6.00
CA LEU A 7 -19.68 -0.32 4.89
C LEU A 7 -18.62 -0.60 3.82
N THR A 8 -17.37 -0.82 4.23
CA THR A 8 -16.28 -1.07 3.29
C THR A 8 -16.39 -2.44 2.63
N ALA A 9 -16.93 -3.45 3.33
CA ALA A 9 -17.28 -4.74 2.73
C ALA A 9 -18.33 -4.57 1.63
N HIS A 10 -19.39 -3.78 1.87
CA HIS A 10 -20.40 -3.46 0.86
C HIS A 10 -19.78 -2.78 -0.36
N ILE A 11 -18.93 -1.76 -0.16
CA ILE A 11 -18.25 -1.05 -1.25
C ILE A 11 -17.41 -2.01 -2.09
N ARG A 12 -16.63 -2.88 -1.45
CA ARG A 12 -15.80 -3.88 -2.14
C ARG A 12 -16.64 -4.85 -2.96
N ALA A 13 -17.77 -5.31 -2.42
CA ALA A 13 -18.68 -6.21 -3.12
C ALA A 13 -19.35 -5.54 -4.34
N GLN A 14 -19.70 -4.26 -4.23
CA GLN A 14 -20.39 -3.52 -5.29
C GLN A 14 -19.45 -2.82 -6.28
N LEU A 15 -18.13 -2.90 -6.08
CA LEU A 15 -17.14 -2.10 -6.82
C LEU A 15 -17.24 -2.27 -8.35
N HIS A 16 -17.57 -3.47 -8.84
CA HIS A 16 -17.78 -3.79 -10.25
C HIS A 16 -18.96 -3.05 -10.90
N GLN A 17 -19.91 -2.56 -10.09
CA GLN A 17 -21.06 -1.77 -10.55
C GLN A 17 -20.79 -0.27 -10.57
N ASP A 18 -19.54 0.14 -10.30
CA ASP A 18 -19.13 1.53 -10.15
C ASP A 18 -20.01 2.34 -9.17
N PRO A 19 -20.02 1.98 -7.87
CA PRO A 19 -20.94 2.57 -6.92
C PRO A 19 -20.55 4.02 -6.64
N THR A 20 -21.50 4.93 -6.83
CA THR A 20 -21.34 6.32 -6.43
C THR A 20 -21.46 6.46 -4.90
N PRO A 21 -20.82 7.46 -4.27
CA PRO A 21 -21.03 7.77 -2.86
C PRO A 21 -22.50 8.01 -2.48
N ALA A 22 -23.32 8.48 -3.44
CA ALA A 22 -24.75 8.66 -3.23
C ALA A 22 -25.51 7.33 -3.14
N GLN A 23 -25.20 6.35 -4.01
CA GLN A 23 -25.77 5.01 -3.95
C GLN A 23 -25.37 4.29 -2.66
N ILE A 24 -24.10 4.40 -2.24
CA ILE A 24 -23.62 3.84 -0.97
C ILE A 24 -24.40 4.46 0.20
N ALA A 25 -24.53 5.79 0.23
CA ALA A 25 -25.26 6.47 1.29
C ALA A 25 -26.74 6.08 1.35
N ALA A 26 -27.39 5.92 0.19
CA ALA A 26 -28.77 5.46 0.09
C ALA A 26 -28.95 4.03 0.64
N HIS A 27 -28.00 3.12 0.36
CA HIS A 27 -28.02 1.75 0.89
C HIS A 27 -27.99 1.71 2.43
N PHE A 28 -27.22 2.61 3.05
CA PHE A 28 -27.12 2.72 4.50
C PHE A 28 -28.14 3.68 5.14
N GLY A 29 -29.08 4.24 4.36
CA GLY A 29 -30.11 5.14 4.86
C GLY A 29 -29.59 6.47 5.41
N VAL A 30 -28.45 6.95 4.91
CA VAL A 30 -27.80 8.18 5.40
C VAL A 30 -27.60 9.22 4.30
N ASN A 31 -27.44 10.48 4.70
CA ASN A 31 -27.08 11.54 3.77
C ASN A 31 -25.62 11.38 3.28
N ARG A 32 -25.38 11.56 1.97
CA ARG A 32 -24.05 11.39 1.34
C ARG A 32 -22.93 12.23 1.98
N PHE A 33 -23.24 13.45 2.44
CA PHE A 33 -22.26 14.34 3.06
C PHE A 33 -21.99 13.92 4.50
N ALA A 34 -23.02 13.49 5.22
CA ALA A 34 -22.87 12.90 6.55
C ALA A 34 -22.00 11.64 6.49
N LEU A 35 -22.26 10.76 5.52
CA LEU A 35 -21.45 9.56 5.29
C LEU A 35 -19.98 9.91 4.99
N SER A 36 -19.75 10.85 4.07
CA SER A 36 -18.37 11.26 3.71
C SER A 36 -17.60 11.81 4.91
N ARG A 37 -18.25 12.61 5.77
CA ARG A 37 -17.62 13.15 6.99
C ARG A 37 -17.34 12.06 8.02
N TRP A 38 -18.31 11.19 8.28
CA TRP A 38 -18.16 10.07 9.20
C TRP A 38 -17.05 9.11 8.74
N PHE A 39 -17.02 8.74 7.46
CA PHE A 39 -15.99 7.86 6.91
C PHE A 39 -14.58 8.44 7.07
N ARG A 40 -14.43 9.76 6.85
CA ARG A 40 -13.15 10.44 7.05
C ARG A 40 -12.74 10.51 8.52
N ALA A 41 -13.67 10.71 9.43
CA ALA A 41 -13.39 10.69 10.86
C ALA A 41 -12.94 9.30 11.32
N GLU A 42 -13.55 8.24 10.78
CA GLU A 42 -13.27 6.85 11.17
C GLU A 42 -11.99 6.29 10.55
N THR A 43 -11.67 6.65 9.30
CA THR A 43 -10.55 6.04 8.55
C THR A 43 -9.38 6.99 8.28
N GLY A 44 -9.57 8.29 8.50
CA GLY A 44 -8.65 9.34 8.03
C GLY A 44 -8.67 9.58 6.51
N LEU A 45 -9.35 8.73 5.72
CA LEU A 45 -9.43 8.82 4.26
C LEU A 45 -10.76 9.41 3.80
N SER A 46 -10.77 10.07 2.65
CA SER A 46 -12.07 10.39 2.03
C SER A 46 -12.66 9.13 1.38
N LEU A 47 -13.99 8.99 1.45
CA LEU A 47 -14.70 7.88 0.82
C LEU A 47 -14.39 7.76 -0.68
N ARG A 48 -14.27 8.92 -1.35
CA ARG A 48 -13.92 9.00 -2.77
C ARG A 48 -12.51 8.47 -3.06
N ASP A 49 -11.54 8.81 -2.22
CA ASP A 49 -10.15 8.36 -2.41
C ASP A 49 -10.01 6.86 -2.12
N TYR A 50 -10.76 6.35 -1.14
CA TYR A 50 -10.85 4.91 -0.87
C TYR A 50 -11.40 4.15 -2.09
N ILE A 51 -12.54 4.58 -2.66
CA ILE A 51 -13.12 3.97 -3.87
C ILE A 51 -12.16 4.09 -5.07
N ALA A 52 -11.51 5.25 -5.24
CA ALA A 52 -10.56 5.45 -6.32
C ALA A 52 -9.36 4.50 -6.21
N ALA A 53 -8.82 4.29 -5.00
CA ALA A 53 -7.73 3.33 -4.78
C ALA A 53 -8.16 1.89 -5.07
N LEU A 54 -9.37 1.51 -4.67
CA LEU A 54 -9.95 0.19 -4.94
C LEU A 54 -10.05 -0.07 -6.45
N LYS A 55 -10.54 0.91 -7.21
CA LYS A 55 -10.61 0.83 -8.68
C LYS A 55 -9.24 0.66 -9.32
N ILE A 56 -8.23 1.39 -8.84
CA ILE A 56 -6.85 1.20 -9.33
C ILE A 56 -6.33 -0.19 -8.98
N GLU A 57 -6.57 -0.70 -7.78
CA GLU A 57 -6.18 -2.06 -7.37
C GLU A 57 -6.83 -3.14 -8.27
N GLN A 58 -8.10 -2.98 -8.68
CA GLN A 58 -8.75 -3.87 -9.64
C GLN A 58 -8.07 -3.84 -11.02
N GLY A 59 -7.70 -2.64 -11.50
CA GLY A 59 -7.03 -2.46 -12.78
C GLY A 59 -5.64 -3.11 -12.88
N ILE A 60 -5.02 -3.48 -11.75
CA ILE A 60 -3.71 -4.16 -11.73
C ILE A 60 -3.79 -5.55 -12.37
N ALA A 61 -4.85 -6.31 -12.10
CA ALA A 61 -4.91 -7.73 -12.46
C ALA A 61 -4.78 -7.98 -13.97
N PRO A 62 -5.52 -7.29 -14.85
CA PRO A 62 -5.37 -7.49 -16.30
C PRO A 62 -3.95 -7.17 -16.80
N LEU A 63 -3.28 -6.15 -16.25
CA LEU A 63 -1.92 -5.78 -16.68
C LEU A 63 -0.90 -6.85 -16.29
N VAL A 64 -0.98 -7.38 -15.08
CA VAL A 64 -0.08 -8.45 -14.62
C VAL A 64 -0.30 -9.74 -15.43
N GLN A 65 -1.52 -9.98 -15.86
CA GLN A 65 -1.89 -11.11 -16.74
C GLN A 65 -1.54 -10.88 -18.22
N GLY A 66 -0.92 -9.75 -18.57
CA GLY A 66 -0.51 -9.43 -19.94
C GLY A 66 -1.64 -8.95 -20.86
N GLN A 67 -2.84 -8.69 -20.32
CA GLN A 67 -3.97 -8.18 -21.10
C GLN A 67 -3.72 -6.75 -21.61
N PRO A 68 -4.39 -6.33 -22.69
CA PRO A 68 -4.31 -4.96 -23.18
C PRO A 68 -4.68 -3.92 -22.11
N VAL A 69 -4.09 -2.72 -22.20
CA VAL A 69 -4.35 -1.61 -21.24
C VAL A 69 -5.85 -1.25 -21.18
N ILE A 70 -6.59 -1.43 -22.27
CA ILE A 70 -8.03 -1.17 -22.29
C ILE A 70 -8.80 -2.13 -21.36
N ALA A 71 -8.39 -3.40 -21.23
CA ALA A 71 -9.02 -4.33 -20.31
C ALA A 71 -8.83 -3.87 -18.85
N SER A 72 -7.60 -3.44 -18.52
CA SER A 72 -7.26 -2.85 -17.23
C SER A 72 -8.06 -1.58 -16.91
N GLN A 73 -8.24 -0.70 -17.91
CA GLN A 73 -9.05 0.51 -17.77
C GLN A 73 -10.53 0.18 -17.49
N LEU A 74 -11.11 -0.76 -18.25
CA LEU A 74 -12.51 -1.16 -18.11
C LEU A 74 -12.75 -1.84 -16.76
N GLU A 75 -11.85 -2.74 -16.35
CA GLU A 75 -11.90 -3.40 -15.05
C GLU A 75 -11.83 -2.40 -13.89
N ALA A 76 -11.05 -1.33 -14.03
CA ALA A 76 -10.98 -0.24 -13.07
C ALA A 76 -12.19 0.72 -13.12
N GLY A 77 -13.16 0.51 -14.02
CA GLY A 77 -14.35 1.35 -14.15
C GLY A 77 -14.04 2.78 -14.59
N HIS A 78 -13.08 2.96 -15.52
CA HIS A 78 -12.73 4.27 -16.06
C HIS A 78 -13.16 4.43 -17.53
N ALA A 79 -13.94 5.47 -17.83
CA ALA A 79 -14.35 5.76 -19.21
C ALA A 79 -13.22 6.37 -20.07
N SER A 80 -12.30 7.12 -19.46
CA SER A 80 -11.24 7.85 -20.16
C SER A 80 -9.87 7.21 -19.92
N ALA A 81 -9.18 6.85 -21.00
CA ALA A 81 -7.81 6.31 -20.96
C ALA A 81 -6.81 7.29 -20.33
N ALA A 82 -6.90 8.58 -20.66
CA ALA A 82 -6.02 9.62 -20.10
C ALA A 82 -6.22 9.77 -18.58
N THR A 83 -7.48 9.80 -18.14
CA THR A 83 -7.82 9.88 -16.71
C THR A 83 -7.33 8.65 -15.96
N TYR A 84 -7.54 7.46 -16.54
CA TYR A 84 -7.08 6.20 -15.98
C TYR A 84 -5.56 6.17 -15.84
N ALA A 85 -4.83 6.43 -16.93
CA ALA A 85 -3.37 6.39 -16.94
C ALA A 85 -2.76 7.37 -15.92
N HIS A 86 -3.32 8.58 -15.80
CA HIS A 86 -2.88 9.56 -14.81
C HIS A 86 -3.07 9.05 -13.37
N ARG A 87 -4.28 8.56 -13.04
CA ARG A 87 -4.58 8.05 -11.69
C ARG A 87 -3.79 6.79 -11.36
N PHE A 88 -3.68 5.85 -12.31
CA PHE A 88 -2.91 4.64 -12.15
C PHE A 88 -1.44 4.96 -11.87
N ARG A 89 -0.85 5.92 -12.59
CA ARG A 89 0.53 6.38 -12.32
C ARG A 89 0.68 7.04 -10.97
N ALA A 90 -0.26 7.90 -10.57
CA ALA A 90 -0.22 8.53 -9.24
C ALA A 90 -0.23 7.48 -8.12
N HIS A 91 -0.98 6.40 -8.30
CA HIS A 91 -1.14 5.34 -7.31
C HIS A 91 -0.02 4.28 -7.30
N THR A 92 0.59 4.00 -8.46
CA THR A 92 1.52 2.87 -8.63
C THR A 92 2.95 3.30 -8.96
N GLY A 93 3.16 4.57 -9.31
CA GLY A 93 4.43 5.12 -9.80
C GLY A 93 4.72 4.85 -11.28
N GLN A 94 3.84 4.14 -12.02
CA GLN A 94 4.07 3.76 -13.42
C GLN A 94 2.87 3.98 -14.32
N SER A 95 3.09 4.16 -15.62
CA SER A 95 1.99 4.09 -16.58
C SER A 95 1.45 2.66 -16.66
N PRO A 96 0.17 2.45 -17.03
CA PRO A 96 -0.36 1.10 -17.25
C PRO A 96 0.44 0.28 -18.27
N ARG A 97 0.98 0.94 -19.31
CA ARG A 97 1.80 0.31 -20.34
C ARG A 97 3.11 -0.24 -19.75
N ASP A 98 3.83 0.58 -18.99
CA ASP A 98 5.11 0.20 -18.40
C ASP A 98 4.90 -0.87 -17.32
N TYR A 99 3.84 -0.73 -16.52
CA TYR A 99 3.46 -1.70 -15.52
C TYR A 99 3.23 -3.08 -16.14
N ARG A 100 2.48 -3.17 -17.25
CA ARG A 100 2.30 -4.42 -18.02
C ARG A 100 3.63 -4.98 -18.53
N ALA A 101 4.45 -4.12 -19.12
CA ALA A 101 5.71 -4.54 -19.75
C ALA A 101 6.74 -5.07 -18.74
N GLN A 102 6.74 -4.56 -17.51
CA GLN A 102 7.76 -4.85 -16.49
C GLN A 102 7.29 -5.83 -15.41
N ALA A 103 6.00 -6.14 -15.32
CA ALA A 103 5.44 -7.02 -14.30
C ALA A 103 6.14 -8.39 -14.23
N ALA A 104 6.44 -9.00 -15.39
CA ALA A 104 7.13 -10.29 -15.44
C ALA A 104 8.54 -10.21 -14.85
N THR A 105 9.31 -9.18 -15.23
CA THR A 105 10.66 -8.92 -14.71
C THR A 105 10.65 -8.70 -13.21
N PHE A 106 9.77 -7.82 -12.71
CA PHE A 106 9.67 -7.56 -11.27
C PHE A 106 9.27 -8.79 -10.48
N SER A 107 8.37 -9.62 -11.02
CA SER A 107 7.98 -10.90 -10.41
C SER A 107 9.17 -11.84 -10.30
N ALA A 108 9.97 -11.97 -11.37
CA ALA A 108 11.14 -12.85 -11.39
C ALA A 108 12.19 -12.41 -10.35
N THR A 109 12.51 -11.11 -10.30
CA THR A 109 13.45 -10.56 -9.32
C THR A 109 12.96 -10.75 -7.89
N LEU A 110 11.68 -10.51 -7.63
CA LEU A 110 11.10 -10.72 -6.31
C LEU A 110 11.13 -12.20 -5.89
N ARG A 111 10.77 -13.13 -6.78
CA ARG A 111 10.88 -14.58 -6.49
C ARG A 111 12.31 -14.96 -6.13
N GLN A 112 13.29 -14.51 -6.91
CA GLN A 112 14.69 -14.76 -6.62
C GLN A 112 15.09 -14.19 -5.25
N ALA A 113 14.66 -12.97 -4.92
CA ALA A 113 14.93 -12.35 -3.62
C ALA A 113 14.27 -13.10 -2.45
N LEU A 114 13.08 -13.66 -2.65
CA LEU A 114 12.36 -14.47 -1.65
C LEU A 114 13.02 -15.83 -1.38
N HIS A 115 13.76 -16.39 -2.35
CA HIS A 115 14.55 -17.60 -2.15
C HIS A 115 15.83 -17.37 -1.33
N ASP A 116 16.27 -16.12 -1.17
CA ASP A 116 17.41 -15.77 -0.33
C ASP A 116 17.03 -15.88 1.15
N GLY A 117 17.62 -16.84 1.86
CA GLY A 117 17.40 -17.10 3.29
C GLY A 117 18.05 -16.08 4.24
N ARG A 118 18.78 -15.09 3.71
CA ARG A 118 19.55 -14.15 4.53
C ARG A 118 18.68 -13.10 5.21
N ALA A 119 18.87 -12.95 6.52
CA ALA A 119 18.29 -11.84 7.26
C ALA A 119 18.90 -10.50 6.82
N ARG A 120 18.07 -9.56 6.36
CA ARG A 120 18.50 -8.21 5.95
C ARG A 120 17.34 -7.22 5.92
N VAL A 121 17.66 -5.94 6.01
CA VAL A 121 16.72 -4.85 5.78
C VAL A 121 17.21 -4.03 4.59
N LEU A 122 16.35 -3.85 3.58
CA LEU A 122 16.64 -2.99 2.44
C LEU A 122 15.90 -1.66 2.60
N PRO A 123 16.60 -0.54 2.73
CA PRO A 123 15.99 0.77 2.88
C PRO A 123 15.54 1.35 1.53
N TYR A 124 14.42 2.07 1.57
CA TYR A 124 14.01 3.00 0.53
C TYR A 124 13.86 4.39 1.18
N HIS A 125 14.36 5.42 0.52
CA HIS A 125 14.22 6.81 0.92
C HIS A 125 13.78 7.63 -0.29
N GLY A 126 12.65 8.34 -0.16
CA GLY A 126 12.18 9.31 -1.15
C GLY A 126 12.84 10.69 -1.02
N PHE A 127 13.89 10.77 -0.19
CA PHE A 127 14.63 11.97 0.20
C PHE A 127 16.09 11.60 0.41
N ASP A 128 16.97 12.60 0.52
CA ASP A 128 18.37 12.38 0.93
C ASP A 128 18.45 12.18 2.45
N PRO A 129 18.81 10.98 2.95
CA PRO A 129 18.87 10.72 4.39
C PRO A 129 19.83 11.64 5.14
N ALA A 130 20.95 12.01 4.53
CA ALA A 130 21.98 12.81 5.20
C ALA A 130 21.49 14.23 5.55
N ALA A 131 20.50 14.74 4.83
CA ALA A 131 19.89 16.04 5.07
C ALA A 131 18.86 16.04 6.21
N HIS A 132 18.46 14.86 6.70
CA HIS A 132 17.35 14.72 7.64
C HIS A 132 17.65 13.77 8.82
N PRO A 133 18.75 13.97 9.56
CA PRO A 133 19.02 13.21 10.78
C PRO A 133 17.99 13.56 11.87
N GLN A 134 17.56 12.56 12.64
CA GLN A 134 16.69 12.75 13.79
C GLN A 134 17.48 12.60 15.09
N THR A 135 17.21 13.48 16.06
CA THR A 135 17.87 13.44 17.39
C THR A 135 17.49 12.18 18.18
N HIS A 136 16.27 11.70 18.01
CA HIS A 136 15.73 10.54 18.70
C HIS A 136 15.29 9.48 17.70
N THR A 137 15.59 8.23 18.00
CA THR A 137 15.28 7.10 17.12
C THR A 137 13.93 6.49 17.44
N LEU A 138 13.28 5.96 16.40
CA LEU A 138 12.15 5.05 16.54
C LEU A 138 12.62 3.63 16.24
N ASN A 139 12.54 2.76 17.24
CA ASN A 139 12.70 1.32 17.06
C ASN A 139 11.33 0.71 16.76
N VAL A 140 11.22 -0.05 15.67
CA VAL A 140 9.97 -0.72 15.31
C VAL A 140 10.17 -2.23 15.37
N GLU A 141 9.33 -2.90 16.14
CA GLU A 141 9.27 -4.36 16.26
C GLU A 141 7.99 -4.87 15.59
N ILE A 142 8.13 -5.82 14.67
CA ILE A 142 7.04 -6.38 13.88
C ILE A 142 6.55 -7.64 14.58
N GLN A 143 5.28 -7.61 14.98
CA GLN A 143 4.61 -8.73 15.64
C GLN A 143 3.60 -9.37 14.67
N GLY A 144 3.45 -10.69 14.73
CA GLY A 144 2.46 -11.40 13.93
C GLY A 144 2.80 -12.88 13.75
N GLU A 145 1.81 -13.74 13.94
CA GLU A 145 1.96 -15.18 13.76
C GLU A 145 2.05 -15.56 12.29
N GLY A 146 2.95 -16.50 11.97
CA GLY A 146 3.06 -17.05 10.61
C GLY A 146 3.51 -16.04 9.54
N LEU A 147 4.11 -14.91 9.93
CA LEU A 147 4.56 -13.88 9.01
C LEU A 147 5.47 -14.42 7.91
N ALA A 148 5.23 -13.97 6.69
CA ALA A 148 6.04 -14.31 5.53
C ALA A 148 7.52 -13.92 5.72
N PRO A 149 8.44 -14.56 4.98
CA PRO A 149 9.86 -14.17 4.97
C PRO A 149 10.10 -12.69 4.72
N LEU A 150 9.33 -12.09 3.82
CA LEU A 150 9.44 -10.70 3.43
C LEU A 150 8.28 -9.89 3.97
N VAL A 151 8.61 -8.79 4.64
CA VAL A 151 7.65 -7.77 5.07
C VAL A 151 8.07 -6.42 4.52
N PHE A 152 7.13 -5.71 3.90
CA PHE A 152 7.31 -4.31 3.54
C PHE A 152 6.65 -3.43 4.59
N VAL A 153 7.37 -2.43 5.05
CA VAL A 153 6.87 -1.37 5.94
C VAL A 153 7.20 -0.02 5.32
N GLY A 154 6.27 0.92 5.39
CA GLY A 154 6.45 2.26 4.84
C GLY A 154 5.75 3.35 5.65
N LEU A 155 6.34 4.54 5.59
CA LEU A 155 5.78 5.77 6.13
C LEU A 155 5.17 6.60 5.00
N PHE A 156 3.91 6.96 5.15
CA PHE A 156 3.11 7.65 4.13
C PHE A 156 2.52 8.96 4.70
N PRO A 157 2.33 10.00 3.88
CA PRO A 157 1.72 11.26 4.33
C PRO A 157 0.21 11.12 4.62
N GLU A 158 -0.41 10.04 4.16
CA GLU A 158 -1.84 9.74 4.32
C GLU A 158 -2.01 8.30 4.82
N PRO A 159 -3.16 7.93 5.44
CA PRO A 159 -3.41 6.58 5.94
C PRO A 159 -3.75 5.57 4.81
N ILE A 160 -3.06 5.66 3.68
CA ILE A 160 -3.23 4.80 2.52
C ILE A 160 -1.88 4.56 1.83
N PRO A 161 -1.51 3.30 1.53
CA PRO A 161 -0.27 3.02 0.82
C PRO A 161 -0.53 3.15 -0.69
N ARG A 162 -0.41 4.39 -1.17
CA ARG A 162 -0.46 4.76 -2.60
C ARG A 162 0.76 5.59 -2.99
N GLY A 163 1.23 5.43 -4.22
CA GLY A 163 2.44 6.07 -4.70
C GLY A 163 3.69 5.40 -4.11
N VAL A 164 4.75 6.18 -3.92
CA VAL A 164 5.97 5.73 -3.20
C VAL A 164 5.91 6.20 -1.74
N PRO A 165 6.39 5.40 -0.78
CA PRO A 165 6.48 5.85 0.61
C PRO A 165 7.50 6.98 0.75
N VAL A 166 7.43 7.77 1.83
CA VAL A 166 8.50 8.73 2.18
C VAL A 166 9.75 7.96 2.60
N LEU A 167 9.56 6.96 3.45
CA LEU A 167 10.56 6.00 3.89
C LEU A 167 9.97 4.59 3.79
N GLY A 168 10.71 3.66 3.22
CA GLY A 168 10.35 2.25 3.14
C GLY A 168 11.43 1.34 3.70
N ARG A 169 11.00 0.16 4.16
CA ARG A 169 11.87 -0.93 4.60
C ARG A 169 11.31 -2.24 4.05
N ALA A 170 12.13 -2.99 3.34
CA ALA A 170 11.87 -4.37 2.98
C ALA A 170 12.69 -5.28 3.90
N LEU A 171 12.02 -5.96 4.82
CA LEU A 171 12.62 -6.80 5.84
C LEU A 171 12.56 -8.27 5.39
N PHE A 172 13.72 -8.87 5.13
CA PHE A 172 13.88 -10.28 4.82
C PHE A 172 14.30 -11.02 6.07
N HIS A 173 13.53 -12.02 6.50
CA HIS A 173 13.80 -12.91 7.65
C HIS A 173 14.16 -12.18 8.96
N THR A 174 13.74 -10.93 9.09
CA THR A 174 13.91 -10.09 10.28
C THR A 174 12.63 -9.33 10.56
N ARG A 175 12.46 -8.89 11.80
CA ARG A 175 11.23 -8.27 12.32
C ARG A 175 11.48 -6.95 13.01
N ARG A 176 12.70 -6.41 12.94
CA ARG A 176 13.02 -5.12 13.57
C ARG A 176 13.76 -4.21 12.61
N PHE A 177 13.51 -2.92 12.75
CA PHE A 177 14.26 -1.88 12.06
C PHE A 177 14.23 -0.58 12.87
N VAL A 178 15.13 0.33 12.51
CA VAL A 178 15.24 1.64 13.15
C VAL A 178 14.94 2.72 12.11
N ILE A 179 14.29 3.78 12.57
CA ILE A 179 14.15 5.05 11.86
C ILE A 179 14.89 6.11 12.66
N ASP A 180 15.93 6.65 12.04
CA ASP A 180 16.84 7.66 12.58
C ASP A 180 17.11 8.80 11.57
N HIS A 181 16.67 8.65 10.32
CA HIS A 181 16.72 9.68 9.28
C HIS A 181 15.38 9.76 8.56
N ILE A 182 14.69 10.89 8.72
CA ILE A 182 13.41 11.22 8.08
C ILE A 182 13.16 12.72 8.19
N PRO A 183 12.53 13.38 7.20
CA PRO A 183 12.11 14.77 7.36
C PRO A 183 11.12 14.93 8.52
N ASP A 184 11.11 16.11 9.12
CA ASP A 184 10.11 16.46 10.12
C ASP A 184 8.71 16.44 9.49
N GLY A 185 7.73 15.94 10.25
CA GLY A 185 6.39 15.76 9.72
C GLY A 185 5.58 14.70 10.46
N ARG A 186 4.37 14.47 9.95
CA ARG A 186 3.45 13.45 10.45
C ARG A 186 3.25 12.40 9.39
N TYR A 187 3.46 11.14 9.75
CA TYR A 187 3.40 10.02 8.81
C TYR A 187 2.62 8.85 9.36
N HIS A 188 1.87 8.18 8.49
CA HIS A 188 1.19 6.94 8.80
C HIS A 188 2.11 5.76 8.53
N LEU A 189 2.25 4.86 9.52
CA LEU A 189 3.05 3.65 9.42
C LEU A 189 2.16 2.49 8.98
N LEU A 190 2.44 1.96 7.78
CA LEU A 190 1.71 0.84 7.20
C LEU A 190 2.67 -0.27 6.78
N GLY A 191 2.20 -1.51 6.76
CA GLY A 191 2.97 -2.63 6.28
C GLY A 191 2.14 -3.76 5.70
N CYS A 192 2.77 -4.59 4.88
CA CYS A 192 2.20 -5.79 4.30
C CYS A 192 3.26 -6.88 4.19
N GLU A 193 2.86 -8.13 4.42
CA GLU A 193 3.74 -9.26 4.18
C GLU A 193 3.70 -9.67 2.71
N MET A 194 4.71 -10.42 2.28
CA MET A 194 4.76 -11.00 0.95
C MET A 194 5.29 -12.43 0.99
N ARG A 195 4.42 -13.36 0.60
CA ARG A 195 4.73 -14.80 0.56
C ARG A 195 5.26 -15.22 -0.80
N PRO A 196 6.12 -16.25 -0.87
CA PRO A 196 6.43 -16.90 -2.13
C PRO A 196 5.16 -17.38 -2.84
N SER A 197 5.02 -17.06 -4.12
CA SER A 197 3.90 -17.51 -4.95
C SER A 197 4.36 -17.80 -6.38
N LEU A 198 3.69 -18.77 -7.01
CA LEU A 198 3.83 -19.04 -8.45
C LEU A 198 2.95 -18.10 -9.29
N ASN A 199 1.84 -17.61 -8.72
CA ASN A 199 0.97 -16.64 -9.37
C ASN A 199 1.56 -15.22 -9.24
N PRO A 200 1.99 -14.57 -10.34
CA PRO A 200 2.56 -13.23 -10.28
C PRO A 200 1.62 -12.20 -9.63
N LEU A 201 0.30 -12.38 -9.78
CA LEU A 201 -0.69 -11.42 -9.26
C LEU A 201 -0.61 -11.27 -7.74
N ASP A 202 -0.19 -12.32 -7.03
CA ASP A 202 -0.09 -12.30 -5.57
C ASP A 202 0.98 -11.32 -5.04
N PHE A 203 1.88 -10.86 -5.93
CA PHE A 203 2.90 -9.86 -5.61
C PHE A 203 2.44 -8.41 -5.85
N PHE A 204 1.41 -8.22 -6.68
CA PHE A 204 0.95 -6.89 -7.09
C PHE A 204 -0.41 -6.53 -6.52
N ARG A 205 -1.27 -7.52 -6.25
CA ARG A 205 -2.57 -7.35 -5.63
C ARG A 205 -2.56 -8.00 -4.25
N LEU A 206 -2.33 -7.20 -3.23
CA LEU A 206 -2.05 -7.66 -1.87
C LEU A 206 -3.31 -7.80 -1.01
N ASN A 207 -4.45 -8.17 -1.62
CA ASN A 207 -5.74 -8.29 -0.95
C ASN A 207 -5.95 -9.63 -0.21
N HIS A 208 -4.88 -10.36 0.06
CA HIS A 208 -4.89 -11.65 0.78
C HIS A 208 -3.86 -11.71 1.92
N CYS A 209 -2.96 -10.73 2.01
CA CYS A 209 -1.80 -10.80 2.89
C CYS A 209 -2.10 -10.30 4.30
N LEU A 210 -1.32 -10.75 5.28
CA LEU A 210 -1.22 -10.05 6.55
C LEU A 210 -0.71 -8.61 6.33
N ARG A 211 -1.24 -7.68 7.10
CA ARG A 211 -0.90 -6.27 7.02
C ARG A 211 -1.00 -5.60 8.37
N ALA A 212 -0.35 -4.44 8.48
CA ALA A 212 -0.40 -3.60 9.64
C ALA A 212 -0.73 -2.17 9.24
N LEU A 213 -1.50 -1.51 10.11
CA LEU A 213 -1.80 -0.09 10.06
C LEU A 213 -1.67 0.40 11.49
N HIS A 214 -0.65 1.21 11.77
CA HIS A 214 -0.53 1.85 13.08
C HIS A 214 -1.69 2.85 13.22
N PRO A 215 -2.43 2.85 14.35
CA PRO A 215 -3.68 3.60 14.47
C PRO A 215 -3.48 5.12 14.35
N GLU A 216 -2.42 5.65 14.95
CA GLU A 216 -2.13 7.07 14.95
C GLU A 216 -0.93 7.41 14.04
N PRO A 217 -0.90 8.57 13.36
CA PRO A 217 0.29 9.00 12.67
C PRO A 217 1.41 9.32 13.66
N ILE A 218 2.65 8.98 13.28
CA ILE A 218 3.86 9.24 14.03
C ILE A 218 4.37 10.63 13.64
N ALA A 219 4.64 11.48 14.64
CA ALA A 219 5.20 12.80 14.43
C ALA A 219 6.71 12.78 14.67
N PHE A 220 7.47 13.33 13.71
CA PHE A 220 8.89 13.61 13.83
C PHE A 220 9.12 15.13 13.88
N PRO A 221 10.05 15.62 14.72
CA PRO A 221 10.96 14.85 15.57
C PRO A 221 10.26 14.21 16.78
N LEU A 222 10.77 13.05 17.21
CA LEU A 222 10.28 12.40 18.42
C LEU A 222 10.73 13.18 19.67
N PRO A 223 9.92 13.24 20.74
CA PRO A 223 10.30 13.92 21.98
C PRO A 223 11.37 13.19 22.80
N ALA A 224 11.49 11.87 22.61
CA ALA A 224 12.48 10.98 23.23
C ALA A 224 12.62 9.72 22.35
N PRO A 225 13.65 8.87 22.54
CA PRO A 225 13.72 7.58 21.86
C PRO A 225 12.48 6.73 22.19
N GLN A 226 11.91 6.06 21.18
CA GLN A 226 10.69 5.25 21.33
C GLN A 226 10.84 3.86 20.73
N THR A 227 10.11 2.91 21.28
CA THR A 227 9.92 1.57 20.70
C THR A 227 8.44 1.37 20.43
N LEU A 228 8.12 0.84 19.25
CA LEU A 228 6.75 0.64 18.77
C LEU A 228 6.58 -0.79 18.26
N ASP A 229 5.54 -1.47 18.74
CA ASP A 229 5.10 -2.75 18.21
C ASP A 229 4.12 -2.54 17.05
N LEU A 230 4.49 -3.04 15.87
CA LEU A 230 3.66 -3.02 14.67
C LEU A 230 3.02 -4.40 14.48
N ALA A 231 1.78 -4.53 14.93
CA ALA A 231 1.02 -5.79 14.85
C ALA A 231 0.45 -6.04 13.45
N PHE A 232 0.90 -7.13 12.82
CA PHE A 232 0.35 -7.64 11.57
C PHE A 232 -0.83 -8.57 11.85
N ARG A 233 -1.88 -8.39 11.06
CA ARG A 233 -3.12 -9.17 11.15
C ARG A 233 -3.71 -9.41 9.76
N PRO A 234 -4.68 -10.33 9.63
CA PRO A 234 -5.44 -10.49 8.39
C PRO A 234 -6.08 -9.18 7.92
N LEU A 235 -6.22 -9.05 6.60
CA LEU A 235 -6.96 -7.98 5.94
C LEU A 235 -8.37 -7.85 6.55
N ARG A 236 -8.73 -6.64 6.94
CA ARG A 236 -10.09 -6.23 7.28
C ARG A 236 -10.70 -5.42 6.14
N PRO A 237 -12.02 -5.46 5.95
CA PRO A 237 -12.67 -4.66 4.91
C PRO A 237 -12.30 -3.18 4.94
N SER A 238 -12.19 -2.60 6.14
CA SER A 238 -11.84 -1.18 6.36
C SER A 238 -10.41 -0.80 6.01
N ASP A 239 -9.52 -1.78 5.84
CA ASP A 239 -8.14 -1.49 5.49
C ASP A 239 -8.04 -0.83 4.12
N PRO A 240 -7.17 0.18 3.97
CA PRO A 240 -6.94 0.79 2.68
C PRO A 240 -6.40 -0.23 1.65
N PRO A 241 -6.74 -0.09 0.36
CA PRO A 241 -6.11 -0.85 -0.72
C PRO A 241 -4.62 -0.52 -0.82
N ILE A 242 -3.81 -1.49 -1.24
CA ILE A 242 -2.37 -1.29 -1.43
C ILE A 242 -2.09 -1.18 -2.92
N THR A 243 -1.82 0.05 -3.39
CA THR A 243 -1.55 0.30 -4.81
C THR A 243 -0.08 0.56 -5.11
N VAL A 244 0.77 0.68 -4.08
CA VAL A 244 2.23 0.77 -4.25
C VAL A 244 2.73 -0.45 -5.00
N ASN A 245 3.55 -0.23 -6.04
CA ASN A 245 4.23 -1.33 -6.72
C ASN A 245 5.48 -1.77 -5.92
N MET A 246 5.27 -2.56 -4.86
CA MET A 246 6.36 -3.08 -4.01
C MET A 246 7.40 -3.89 -4.79
N PRO A 247 7.02 -4.78 -5.76
CA PRO A 247 8.00 -5.48 -6.58
C PRO A 247 8.94 -4.55 -7.35
N LYS A 248 8.42 -3.44 -7.89
CA LYS A 248 9.24 -2.40 -8.54
C LYS A 248 10.20 -1.73 -7.56
N LEU A 249 9.71 -1.29 -6.39
CA LEU A 249 10.57 -0.61 -5.41
C LEU A 249 11.75 -1.50 -4.99
N LEU A 250 11.49 -2.80 -4.79
CA LEU A 250 12.54 -3.77 -4.51
C LEU A 250 13.49 -3.93 -5.70
N PHE A 251 12.95 -4.07 -6.92
CA PHE A 251 13.75 -4.19 -8.14
C PHE A 251 14.70 -3.01 -8.33
N ASP A 252 14.20 -1.78 -8.22
CA ASP A 252 14.99 -0.56 -8.41
C ASP A 252 16.15 -0.50 -7.41
N TYR A 253 15.87 -0.82 -6.14
CA TYR A 253 16.89 -0.86 -5.09
C TYR A 253 17.98 -1.91 -5.38
N LEU A 254 17.57 -3.14 -5.75
CA LEU A 254 18.52 -4.22 -6.04
C LEU A 254 19.39 -3.90 -7.25
N ARG A 255 18.83 -3.24 -8.27
CA ARG A 255 19.57 -2.81 -9.46
C ARG A 255 20.59 -1.72 -9.15
N GLN A 256 20.26 -0.76 -8.29
CA GLN A 256 21.22 0.29 -7.89
C GLN A 256 22.46 -0.27 -7.17
N ARG A 257 22.36 -1.45 -6.54
CA ARG A 257 23.49 -2.11 -5.87
C ARG A 257 24.31 -3.03 -6.79
N ASN A 258 23.75 -3.43 -7.93
CA ASN A 258 24.38 -4.30 -8.93
C ASN A 258 24.35 -3.59 -10.30
N PRO A 259 25.18 -2.55 -10.50
CA PRO A 259 25.25 -1.82 -11.76
C PRO A 259 25.78 -2.67 -12.93
#